data_AF-A0A7R9LTG0-F1
#
_entry.id   AF-A0A7R9LTG0-F1
#
_cell.length_a   1.000
_cell.length_b   1.000
_cell.length_c   1.000
_cell.angle_alpha   90.00
_cell.angle_beta   90.00
_cell.angle_gamma   90.00
#
_symmetry.space_group_name_H-M   'P 1'
#
loop_
_entity.id
_entity.type
_entity.pdbx_description
1 polymer ?
#
loop_
_entity_poly.entity_id
_entity_poly.type
_entity_poly.pdbx_seq_one_letter_code
_entity_poly.pdbx_strand_id
1 'polypeptide(L)'
;TVVLGKVKAIRAAGGDVSVSFGGYNGVDLGKACHDVNSLANAYQIVIDKYSLTNVDFDVEHDNLGDVQGETRRFQAIKILQQKAKASGKQLFVTLTLPSTTVGLSELGRNEIKRAVDLGAKMDLYKIMAFDYGGPGADQVNSVISVMEQTHKQLKDLRKDLNDQQVYAATGLILMNGHTDQPSELYTIDTFRKLIDYANQKHLGRVSYWALNRDRKCTKPVGWVDGTCSSLEQQPWDFTKTLANFH
;
A
#
# COMPACT_ATOMS: atom_id res chain seq x y z
N THR A 1 -0.40 25.10 -1.33
CA THR A 1 -1.44 24.45 -0.51
C THR A 1 -0.83 23.96 0.80
N VAL A 2 -1.65 23.68 1.81
CA VAL A 2 -1.18 23.09 3.09
C VAL A 2 -0.37 21.81 2.84
N VAL A 3 -0.85 20.93 1.94
CA VAL A 3 -0.16 19.68 1.57
C VAL A 3 1.23 19.95 0.98
N LEU A 4 1.36 20.90 0.04
CA LEU A 4 2.67 21.23 -0.55
C LEU A 4 3.66 21.73 0.51
N GLY A 5 3.18 22.49 1.51
CA GLY A 5 3.99 22.92 2.65
C GLY A 5 4.52 21.72 3.46
N LYS A 6 3.68 20.71 3.71
CA LYS A 6 4.09 19.48 4.41
C LYS A 6 5.11 18.67 3.60
N VAL A 7 4.91 18.53 2.28
CA VAL A 7 5.88 17.86 1.39
C VAL A 7 7.25 18.54 1.45
N LYS A 8 7.28 19.88 1.38
CA LYS A 8 8.52 20.65 1.50
C LYS A 8 9.20 20.46 2.85
N ALA A 9 8.44 20.45 3.95
CA ALA A 9 8.99 20.23 5.29
C ALA A 9 9.60 18.83 5.45
N ILE A 10 8.95 17.78 4.93
CA ILE A 10 9.48 16.40 4.93
C ILE A 10 10.81 16.33 4.16
N ARG A 11 10.87 16.95 2.98
CA ARG A 11 12.09 16.99 2.16
C ARG A 11 13.21 17.80 2.79
N ALA A 12 12.88 18.92 3.44
CA ALA A 12 13.86 19.70 4.21
C ALA A 12 14.44 18.90 5.39
N ALA A 13 13.70 17.93 5.91
CA ALA A 13 14.16 17.00 6.95
C ALA A 13 14.84 15.73 6.38
N GLY A 14 15.10 15.66 5.07
CA GLY A 14 15.80 14.55 4.41
C GLY A 14 14.92 13.37 3.98
N GLY A 15 13.60 13.46 4.15
CA GLY A 15 12.66 12.44 3.66
C GLY A 15 12.13 12.73 2.25
N ASP A 16 11.21 11.89 1.78
CA ASP A 16 10.40 12.14 0.59
C ASP A 16 8.97 11.61 0.81
N VAL A 17 8.09 11.80 -0.18
CA VAL A 17 6.68 11.42 -0.10
C VAL A 17 6.26 10.57 -1.28
N SER A 18 5.27 9.71 -1.04
CA SER A 18 4.46 9.08 -2.07
C SER A 18 3.04 9.60 -1.97
N VAL A 19 2.38 9.85 -3.10
CA VAL A 19 0.93 10.07 -3.12
C VAL A 19 0.25 8.77 -3.51
N SER A 20 -0.75 8.37 -2.71
CA SER A 20 -1.62 7.25 -3.03
C SER A 20 -2.86 7.73 -3.78
N PHE A 21 -3.19 7.04 -4.87
CA PHE A 21 -4.41 7.21 -5.65
C PHE A 21 -5.34 6.02 -5.40
N GLY A 22 -6.62 6.29 -5.21
CA GLY A 22 -7.62 5.27 -4.91
C GLY A 22 -7.94 5.19 -3.42
N GLY A 23 -7.88 3.99 -2.86
CA GLY A 23 -8.34 3.66 -1.52
C GLY A 23 -9.81 3.21 -1.48
N TYR A 24 -10.29 2.84 -0.29
CA TYR A 24 -11.61 2.25 -0.09
C TYR A 24 -12.80 3.12 -0.55
N ASN A 25 -12.72 4.44 -0.35
CA ASN A 25 -13.83 5.38 -0.58
C ASN A 25 -13.53 6.38 -1.70
N GLY A 26 -14.60 6.86 -2.36
CA GLY A 26 -14.54 7.90 -3.38
C GLY A 26 -14.59 7.32 -4.80
N VAL A 27 -14.47 8.21 -5.79
CA VAL A 27 -14.45 7.81 -7.20
C VAL A 27 -13.00 7.72 -7.66
N ASP A 28 -12.53 6.51 -7.96
CA ASP A 28 -11.19 6.30 -8.52
C ASP A 28 -11.02 7.09 -9.83
N LEU A 29 -9.83 7.64 -10.05
CA LEU A 29 -9.52 8.36 -11.29
C LEU A 29 -9.62 7.43 -12.50
N GLY A 30 -9.33 6.14 -12.33
CA GLY A 30 -9.52 5.12 -13.36
C GLY A 30 -10.96 4.99 -13.84
N LYS A 31 -11.95 5.29 -12.98
CA LYS A 31 -13.37 5.35 -13.31
C LYS A 31 -13.81 6.72 -13.82
N ALA A 32 -13.31 7.79 -13.20
CA ALA A 32 -13.70 9.16 -13.54
C ALA A 32 -13.18 9.60 -14.93
N CYS A 33 -12.01 9.13 -15.35
CA CYS A 33 -11.44 9.44 -16.65
C CYS A 33 -11.85 8.39 -17.68
N HIS A 34 -12.40 8.82 -18.82
CA HIS A 34 -12.95 7.91 -19.83
C HIS A 34 -11.93 7.39 -20.85
N ASP A 35 -10.72 7.95 -20.90
CA ASP A 35 -9.64 7.53 -21.80
C ASP A 35 -8.26 7.53 -21.10
N VAL A 36 -7.30 6.86 -21.73
CA VAL A 36 -5.96 6.63 -21.18
C VAL A 36 -5.18 7.94 -21.00
N ASN A 37 -5.30 8.87 -21.95
CA ASN A 37 -4.51 10.10 -21.93
C ASN A 37 -5.06 11.09 -20.90
N SER A 38 -6.38 11.21 -20.77
CA SER A 38 -6.98 12.01 -19.70
C SER A 38 -6.59 11.48 -18.33
N LEU A 39 -6.60 10.15 -18.13
CA LEU A 39 -6.15 9.53 -16.88
C LEU A 39 -4.66 9.79 -16.60
N ALA A 40 -3.78 9.57 -17.59
CA ALA A 40 -2.36 9.84 -17.44
C ALA A 40 -2.09 11.32 -17.12
N ASN A 41 -2.83 12.24 -17.74
CA ASN A 41 -2.71 13.66 -17.45
C ASN A 41 -3.21 14.02 -16.04
N ALA A 42 -4.30 13.41 -15.57
CA ALA A 42 -4.80 13.62 -14.21
C ALA A 42 -3.77 13.20 -13.15
N TYR A 43 -3.15 12.02 -13.32
CA TYR A 43 -2.05 11.58 -12.46
C TYR A 43 -0.82 12.51 -12.57
N GLN A 44 -0.45 12.93 -13.78
CA GLN A 44 0.70 13.82 -14.01
C GLN A 44 0.54 15.17 -13.31
N ILE A 45 -0.67 15.75 -13.28
CA ILE A 45 -0.94 17.00 -12.56
C ILE A 45 -0.52 16.89 -11.08
N VAL A 46 -0.83 15.76 -10.43
CA VAL A 46 -0.47 15.52 -9.03
C VAL A 46 1.04 15.28 -8.88
N ILE A 47 1.62 14.47 -9.78
CA ILE A 47 3.06 14.20 -9.82
C ILE A 47 3.85 15.50 -9.96
N ASP A 48 3.48 16.38 -10.88
CA ASP A 48 4.17 17.65 -11.12
C ASP A 48 4.00 18.61 -9.94
N LYS A 49 2.77 18.75 -9.45
CA LYS A 49 2.43 19.65 -8.34
C LYS A 49 3.28 19.39 -7.09
N TYR A 50 3.58 18.13 -6.81
CA TYR A 50 4.40 17.73 -5.66
C TYR A 50 5.80 17.27 -6.05
N SER A 51 6.17 17.34 -7.34
CA SER A 51 7.44 16.84 -7.88
C SER A 51 7.74 15.42 -7.37
N LEU A 52 6.79 14.51 -7.56
CA LEU A 52 6.87 13.14 -7.03
C LEU A 52 7.83 12.29 -7.84
N THR A 53 8.58 11.46 -7.11
CA THR A 53 9.40 10.35 -7.63
C THR A 53 8.78 9.00 -7.26
N ASN A 54 7.80 9.00 -6.35
CA ASN A 54 7.10 7.84 -5.81
C ASN A 54 5.58 8.07 -5.91
N VAL A 55 4.87 7.07 -6.42
CA VAL A 55 3.41 7.03 -6.41
C VAL A 55 2.92 5.66 -5.97
N ASP A 56 1.73 5.64 -5.40
CA ASP A 56 1.04 4.43 -4.93
C ASP A 56 -0.35 4.38 -5.56
N PHE A 57 -0.74 3.20 -6.03
CA PHE A 57 -2.08 2.94 -6.57
C PHE A 57 -2.74 1.94 -5.65
N ASP A 58 -3.66 2.43 -4.84
CA ASP A 58 -4.40 1.67 -3.84
C ASP A 58 -5.73 1.22 -4.42
N VAL A 59 -5.78 -0.04 -4.87
CA VAL A 59 -6.87 -0.57 -5.67
C VAL A 59 -7.73 -1.48 -4.80
N GLU A 60 -8.83 -0.91 -4.33
CA GLU A 60 -9.76 -1.56 -3.40
C GLU A 60 -11.18 -1.64 -3.95
N HIS A 61 -12.00 -2.45 -3.27
CA HIS A 61 -13.43 -2.57 -3.49
C HIS A 61 -13.81 -2.77 -4.97
N ASP A 62 -14.76 -1.98 -5.47
CA ASP A 62 -15.29 -2.06 -6.83
C ASP A 62 -14.29 -1.56 -7.89
N ASN A 63 -13.12 -1.04 -7.51
CA ASN A 63 -12.02 -0.74 -8.43
C ASN A 63 -11.20 -1.98 -8.79
N LEU A 64 -11.27 -3.03 -7.95
CA LEU A 64 -10.64 -4.31 -8.18
C LEU A 64 -11.66 -5.25 -8.86
N GLY A 65 -11.33 -5.70 -10.08
CA GLY A 65 -12.23 -6.40 -10.99
C GLY A 65 -12.87 -5.53 -12.07
N ASP A 66 -12.70 -4.20 -12.03
CA ASP A 66 -13.09 -3.30 -13.13
C ASP A 66 -12.08 -3.39 -14.28
N VAL A 67 -12.21 -4.41 -15.11
CA VAL A 67 -11.25 -4.72 -16.19
C VAL A 67 -10.98 -3.51 -17.10
N GLN A 68 -11.97 -2.65 -17.36
CA GLN A 68 -11.80 -1.47 -18.21
C GLN A 68 -11.00 -0.39 -17.49
N GLY A 69 -11.36 -0.07 -16.23
CA GLY A 69 -10.64 0.88 -15.40
C GLY A 69 -9.20 0.44 -15.12
N GLU A 70 -8.99 -0.83 -14.80
CA GLU A 70 -7.69 -1.46 -14.57
C GLU A 70 -6.80 -1.40 -15.81
N THR A 71 -7.35 -1.72 -17.00
CA THR A 71 -6.62 -1.61 -18.27
C THR A 71 -6.17 -0.18 -18.54
N ARG A 72 -7.09 0.79 -18.35
CA ARG A 72 -6.81 2.21 -18.54
C ARG A 72 -5.73 2.69 -17.55
N ARG A 73 -5.81 2.28 -16.28
CA ARG A 73 -4.84 2.60 -15.22
C ARG A 73 -3.43 2.18 -15.61
N PHE A 74 -3.24 0.92 -16.01
CA PHE A 74 -1.90 0.43 -16.35
C PHE A 74 -1.35 1.02 -17.65
N GLN A 75 -2.20 1.26 -18.66
CA GLN A 75 -1.77 2.00 -19.85
C GLN A 75 -1.34 3.44 -19.50
N ALA A 76 -2.06 4.12 -18.61
CA ALA A 76 -1.70 5.44 -18.12
C ALA A 76 -0.39 5.42 -17.31
N ILE A 77 -0.21 4.45 -16.42
CA ILE A 77 1.03 4.27 -15.65
C ILE A 77 2.24 4.10 -16.58
N LYS A 78 2.10 3.28 -17.64
CA LYS A 78 3.16 3.12 -18.64
C LYS A 78 3.54 4.44 -19.31
N ILE A 79 2.56 5.28 -19.65
CA ILE A 79 2.81 6.63 -20.19
C ILE A 79 3.58 7.49 -19.18
N LEU A 80 3.18 7.48 -17.89
CA LEU A 80 3.87 8.24 -16.85
C LEU A 80 5.33 7.80 -16.70
N GLN A 81 5.59 6.49 -16.72
CA GLN A 81 6.93 5.94 -16.65
C GLN A 81 7.79 6.34 -17.85
N GLN A 82 7.21 6.33 -19.06
CA GLN A 82 7.88 6.80 -20.27
C GLN A 82 8.19 8.31 -20.20
N LYS A 83 7.25 9.13 -19.74
CA LYS A 83 7.46 10.58 -19.52
C LYS A 83 8.57 10.84 -18.50
N ALA A 84 8.54 10.15 -17.36
CA ALA A 84 9.59 10.25 -16.34
C ALA A 84 10.96 9.91 -16.94
N LYS A 85 11.07 8.78 -17.64
CA LYS A 85 12.31 8.34 -18.30
C LYS A 85 12.81 9.35 -19.34
N ALA A 86 11.91 9.89 -20.18
CA ALA A 86 12.26 10.89 -21.18
C ALA A 86 12.79 12.19 -20.54
N SER A 87 12.38 12.50 -19.31
CA SER A 87 12.90 13.63 -18.52
C SER A 87 14.15 13.31 -17.69
N GLY A 88 14.77 12.13 -17.88
CA GLY A 88 15.94 11.70 -17.11
C GLY A 88 15.63 11.29 -15.67
N LYS A 89 14.37 11.00 -15.36
CA LYS A 89 13.90 10.59 -14.03
C LYS A 89 13.39 9.15 -14.04
N GLN A 90 13.26 8.56 -12.86
CA GLN A 90 12.51 7.33 -12.65
C GLN A 90 11.29 7.63 -11.78
N LEU A 91 10.17 6.98 -12.08
CA LEU A 91 8.97 7.00 -11.26
C LEU A 91 8.84 5.63 -10.59
N PHE A 92 8.98 5.59 -9.27
CA PHE A 92 8.77 4.38 -8.47
C PHE A 92 7.26 4.18 -8.26
N VAL A 93 6.74 3.04 -8.70
CA VAL A 93 5.31 2.74 -8.66
C VAL A 93 5.01 1.61 -7.69
N THR A 94 4.20 1.90 -6.68
CA THR A 94 3.63 0.89 -5.76
C THR A 94 2.20 0.54 -6.20
N LEU A 95 1.87 -0.74 -6.17
CA LEU A 95 0.49 -1.24 -6.29
C LEU A 95 0.08 -1.81 -4.93
N THR A 96 -0.91 -1.18 -4.30
CA THR A 96 -1.47 -1.60 -3.01
C THR A 96 -2.75 -2.40 -3.23
N LEU A 97 -2.83 -3.58 -2.62
CA LEU A 97 -3.92 -4.53 -2.86
C LEU A 97 -4.43 -5.16 -1.56
N PRO A 98 -5.75 -5.38 -1.43
CA PRO A 98 -6.32 -6.14 -0.33
C PRO A 98 -5.93 -7.61 -0.43
N SER A 99 -5.68 -8.24 0.72
CA SER A 99 -5.51 -9.68 0.81
C SER A 99 -6.78 -10.39 1.29
N THR A 100 -6.72 -11.72 1.26
CA THR A 100 -7.63 -12.65 1.91
C THR A 100 -6.84 -13.42 2.97
N THR A 101 -7.50 -14.31 3.72
CA THR A 101 -6.81 -15.26 4.63
C THR A 101 -5.82 -16.20 3.93
N VAL A 102 -5.85 -16.27 2.59
CA VAL A 102 -5.01 -17.14 1.76
C VAL A 102 -4.17 -16.37 0.72
N GLY A 103 -3.75 -15.15 1.08
CA GLY A 103 -2.99 -14.27 0.19
C GLY A 103 -3.90 -13.44 -0.72
N LEU A 104 -3.48 -13.14 -1.95
CA LEU A 104 -4.30 -12.35 -2.88
C LEU A 104 -5.53 -13.13 -3.36
N SER A 105 -6.64 -12.42 -3.53
CA SER A 105 -7.82 -12.92 -4.22
C SER A 105 -7.53 -13.17 -5.70
N GLU A 106 -8.44 -13.85 -6.42
CA GLU A 106 -8.31 -13.99 -7.87
C GLU A 106 -8.28 -12.64 -8.59
N LEU A 107 -9.11 -11.69 -8.17
CA LEU A 107 -9.12 -10.34 -8.71
C LEU A 107 -7.78 -9.62 -8.46
N GLY A 108 -7.20 -9.75 -7.27
CA GLY A 108 -5.87 -9.20 -6.95
C GLY A 108 -4.76 -9.79 -7.82
N ARG A 109 -4.78 -11.10 -8.06
CA ARG A 109 -3.83 -11.76 -8.97
C ARG A 109 -4.02 -11.32 -10.42
N ASN A 110 -5.27 -11.17 -10.87
CA ASN A 110 -5.59 -10.69 -12.21
C ASN A 110 -5.15 -9.23 -12.42
N GLU A 111 -5.26 -8.39 -11.40
CA GLU A 111 -4.78 -7.01 -11.44
C GLU A 111 -3.26 -6.94 -11.67
N ILE A 112 -2.49 -7.71 -10.90
CA ILE A 112 -1.04 -7.84 -11.10
C ILE A 112 -0.70 -8.40 -12.48
N LYS A 113 -1.39 -9.46 -12.90
CA LYS A 113 -1.19 -10.06 -14.23
C LYS A 113 -1.41 -9.02 -15.33
N ARG A 114 -2.45 -8.19 -15.22
CA ARG A 114 -2.77 -7.16 -16.21
C ARG A 114 -1.69 -6.08 -16.28
N ALA A 115 -1.13 -5.66 -15.14
CA ALA A 115 0.00 -4.74 -15.11
C ALA A 115 1.19 -5.29 -15.93
N VAL A 116 1.51 -6.58 -15.70
CA VAL A 116 2.59 -7.29 -16.42
C VAL A 116 2.29 -7.38 -17.91
N ASP A 117 1.10 -7.85 -18.30
CA ASP A 117 0.71 -8.04 -19.70
C ASP A 117 0.75 -6.72 -20.50
N LEU A 118 0.37 -5.59 -19.87
CA LEU A 118 0.40 -4.27 -20.50
C LEU A 118 1.78 -3.60 -20.47
N GLY A 119 2.74 -4.19 -19.74
CA GLY A 119 4.09 -3.65 -19.56
C GLY A 119 4.13 -2.39 -18.72
N ALA A 120 3.20 -2.25 -17.76
CA ALA A 120 3.28 -1.24 -16.71
C ALA A 120 4.11 -1.81 -15.56
N LYS A 121 5.28 -1.24 -15.31
CA LYS A 121 6.21 -1.82 -14.31
C LYS A 121 5.77 -1.41 -12.91
N MET A 122 5.43 -2.38 -12.06
CA MET A 122 5.30 -2.12 -10.62
C MET A 122 6.66 -2.38 -9.96
N ASP A 123 7.13 -1.41 -9.19
CA ASP A 123 8.38 -1.53 -8.41
C ASP A 123 8.13 -2.19 -7.04
N LEU A 124 6.91 -2.10 -6.52
CA LEU A 124 6.51 -2.70 -5.24
C LEU A 124 5.04 -3.16 -5.27
N TYR A 125 4.75 -4.35 -4.75
CA TYR A 125 3.42 -4.87 -4.48
C TYR A 125 3.16 -4.81 -2.97
N LYS A 126 2.39 -3.83 -2.50
CA LYS A 126 2.16 -3.60 -1.07
C LYS A 126 0.85 -4.26 -0.64
N ILE A 127 0.93 -5.20 0.29
CA ILE A 127 -0.19 -6.06 0.67
C ILE A 127 -0.85 -5.52 1.93
N MET A 128 -2.14 -5.20 1.84
CA MET A 128 -2.99 -4.87 3.00
C MET A 128 -3.30 -6.15 3.76
N ALA A 129 -2.45 -6.45 4.75
CA ALA A 129 -2.58 -7.61 5.61
C ALA A 129 -3.35 -7.24 6.89
N PHE A 130 -4.58 -6.79 6.69
CA PHE A 130 -5.61 -6.57 7.71
C PHE A 130 -6.98 -6.57 7.01
N ASP A 131 -8.05 -6.63 7.80
CA ASP A 131 -9.45 -6.63 7.37
C ASP A 131 -9.87 -7.73 6.39
N TYR A 132 -9.06 -8.78 6.25
CA TYR A 132 -9.35 -9.93 5.39
C TYR A 132 -10.26 -10.98 6.06
N GLY A 133 -10.64 -10.76 7.31
CA GLY A 133 -11.59 -11.59 8.06
C GLY A 133 -10.97 -12.88 8.61
N GLY A 134 -11.76 -13.63 9.39
CA GLY A 134 -11.33 -14.86 10.06
C GLY A 134 -11.54 -14.81 11.58
N PRO A 135 -11.24 -15.91 12.30
CA PRO A 135 -11.63 -16.08 13.70
C PRO A 135 -10.89 -15.16 14.71
N GLY A 136 -10.09 -14.19 14.26
CA GLY A 136 -9.39 -13.23 15.13
C GLY A 136 -8.24 -13.80 15.94
N ALA A 137 -7.82 -15.03 15.64
CA ALA A 137 -6.69 -15.64 16.30
C ALA A 137 -5.36 -15.09 15.76
N ASP A 138 -4.37 -15.09 16.65
CA ASP A 138 -2.95 -14.75 16.44
C ASP A 138 -2.65 -13.93 15.18
N GLN A 139 -2.72 -12.61 15.33
CA GLN A 139 -2.51 -11.65 14.24
C GLN A 139 -1.13 -11.78 13.61
N VAL A 140 -0.10 -12.15 14.39
CA VAL A 140 1.25 -12.30 13.86
C VAL A 140 1.31 -13.48 12.88
N ASN A 141 0.84 -14.64 13.31
CA ASN A 141 0.83 -15.84 12.48
C ASN A 141 -0.11 -15.73 11.28
N SER A 142 -1.27 -15.07 11.44
CA SER A 142 -2.20 -14.77 10.36
C SER A 142 -1.54 -13.92 9.26
N VAL A 143 -0.92 -12.79 9.62
CA VAL A 143 -0.24 -11.91 8.66
C VAL A 143 0.93 -12.63 7.98
N ILE A 144 1.77 -13.34 8.75
CA ILE A 144 2.88 -14.12 8.16
C ILE A 144 2.34 -15.14 7.15
N SER A 145 1.28 -15.88 7.49
CA SER A 145 0.67 -16.85 6.58
C SER A 145 0.16 -16.19 5.28
N VAL A 146 -0.50 -15.05 5.38
CA VAL A 146 -0.99 -14.28 4.24
C VAL A 146 0.17 -13.79 3.36
N MET A 147 1.24 -13.27 3.97
CA MET A 147 2.42 -12.79 3.25
C MET A 147 3.17 -13.92 2.54
N GLU A 148 3.35 -15.08 3.19
CA GLU A 148 4.03 -16.23 2.58
C GLU A 148 3.19 -16.87 1.44
N GLN A 149 1.86 -16.85 1.55
CA GLN A 149 0.98 -17.26 0.44
C GLN A 149 1.02 -16.27 -0.72
N THR A 150 1.02 -14.98 -0.42
CA THR A 150 1.15 -13.92 -1.42
C THR A 150 2.50 -13.99 -2.14
N HIS A 151 3.58 -14.28 -1.41
CA HIS A 151 4.91 -14.51 -1.97
C HIS A 151 4.91 -15.63 -3.03
N LYS A 152 4.29 -16.77 -2.73
CA LYS A 152 4.16 -17.88 -3.70
C LYS A 152 3.39 -17.45 -4.95
N GLN A 153 2.27 -16.75 -4.78
CA GLN A 153 1.46 -16.24 -5.90
C GLN A 153 2.24 -15.21 -6.74
N LEU A 154 2.99 -14.31 -6.10
CA LEU A 154 3.81 -13.32 -6.79
C LEU A 154 4.93 -13.99 -7.58
N LYS A 155 5.58 -15.05 -7.08
CA LYS A 155 6.57 -15.82 -7.86
C LYS A 155 5.99 -16.39 -9.15
N ASP A 156 4.76 -16.89 -9.10
CA ASP A 156 4.10 -17.44 -10.28
C ASP A 156 3.74 -16.34 -11.31
N LEU A 157 3.38 -15.14 -10.83
CA LEU A 157 3.02 -13.98 -11.65
C LEU A 157 4.25 -13.21 -12.17
N ARG A 158 5.36 -13.20 -11.43
CA ARG A 158 6.61 -12.47 -11.70
C ARG A 158 7.77 -13.43 -11.89
N LYS A 159 7.67 -14.24 -12.94
CA LYS A 159 8.70 -15.23 -13.33
C LYS A 159 10.04 -14.59 -13.73
N ASP A 160 10.05 -13.28 -13.94
CA ASP A 160 11.26 -12.49 -14.16
C ASP A 160 12.05 -12.18 -12.89
N LEU A 161 11.46 -12.41 -11.71
CA LEU A 161 12.10 -12.20 -10.40
C LEU A 161 12.47 -13.54 -9.76
N ASN A 162 13.64 -13.58 -9.11
CA ASN A 162 14.01 -14.68 -8.22
C ASN A 162 13.33 -14.54 -6.85
N ASP A 163 13.49 -15.55 -5.99
CA ASP A 163 12.83 -15.59 -4.67
C ASP A 163 13.11 -14.36 -3.80
N GLN A 164 14.38 -13.96 -3.66
CA GLN A 164 14.75 -12.79 -2.87
C GLN A 164 14.21 -11.48 -3.49
N GLN A 165 14.21 -11.39 -4.81
CA GLN A 165 13.66 -10.24 -5.54
C GLN A 165 12.15 -10.11 -5.37
N VAL A 166 11.42 -11.23 -5.23
CA VAL A 166 9.98 -11.17 -4.93
C VAL A 166 9.73 -10.60 -3.54
N TYR A 167 10.49 -11.01 -2.52
CA TYR A 167 10.40 -10.38 -1.19
C TYR A 167 10.76 -8.88 -1.24
N ALA A 168 11.86 -8.52 -1.90
CA ALA A 168 12.28 -7.13 -2.04
C ALA A 168 11.26 -6.28 -2.84
N ALA A 169 10.49 -6.89 -3.75
CA ALA A 169 9.40 -6.26 -4.47
C ALA A 169 8.05 -6.34 -3.73
N THR A 170 8.02 -6.90 -2.51
CA THR A 170 6.81 -7.01 -1.69
C THR A 170 6.85 -6.00 -0.56
N GLY A 171 5.75 -5.28 -0.35
CA GLY A 171 5.54 -4.41 0.78
C GLY A 171 4.45 -4.94 1.71
N LEU A 172 4.50 -4.54 2.98
CA LEU A 172 3.47 -4.83 3.98
C LEU A 172 2.82 -3.53 4.42
N ILE A 173 1.48 -3.47 4.44
CA ILE A 173 0.74 -2.43 5.13
C ILE A 173 -0.19 -3.05 6.16
N LEU A 174 -0.05 -2.58 7.41
CA LEU A 174 -0.84 -3.01 8.57
C LEU A 174 -1.88 -1.94 8.92
N MET A 175 -2.79 -2.23 9.85
CA MET A 175 -3.66 -1.24 10.47
C MET A 175 -3.42 -1.20 11.97
N ASN A 176 -3.15 -0.03 12.54
CA ASN A 176 -2.72 0.07 13.94
C ASN A 176 -3.91 -0.03 14.91
N GLY A 177 -3.77 -0.80 16.00
CA GLY A 177 -4.84 -1.00 16.97
C GLY A 177 -6.00 -1.82 16.42
N HIS A 178 -7.24 -1.46 16.79
CA HIS A 178 -8.44 -2.09 16.21
C HIS A 178 -8.54 -1.78 14.71
N THR A 179 -9.04 -2.74 13.93
CA THR A 179 -9.35 -2.56 12.51
C THR A 179 -10.87 -2.59 12.28
N ASP A 180 -11.32 -2.51 11.03
CA ASP A 180 -12.74 -2.59 10.71
C ASP A 180 -13.34 -3.98 11.00
N GLN A 181 -12.49 -5.01 11.17
CA GLN A 181 -12.88 -6.34 11.62
C GLN A 181 -12.89 -6.50 13.15
N PRO A 182 -13.99 -7.03 13.73
CA PRO A 182 -14.11 -7.28 15.17
C PRO A 182 -13.01 -8.09 15.81
N SER A 183 -12.50 -9.02 15.02
CA SER A 183 -11.64 -10.07 15.48
C SER A 183 -10.16 -9.63 15.40
N GLU A 184 -9.88 -8.44 14.87
CA GLU A 184 -8.54 -7.94 14.59
C GLU A 184 -8.14 -6.81 15.55
N LEU A 185 -7.03 -7.05 16.26
CA LEU A 185 -6.39 -6.08 17.16
C LEU A 185 -4.87 -6.17 17.01
N TYR A 186 -4.29 -5.14 16.40
CA TYR A 186 -2.85 -5.04 16.21
C TYR A 186 -2.24 -4.17 17.30
N THR A 187 -1.69 -4.84 18.31
CA THR A 187 -0.94 -4.17 19.40
C THR A 187 0.44 -3.70 18.93
N ILE A 188 1.10 -2.89 19.76
CA ILE A 188 2.50 -2.49 19.53
C ILE A 188 3.41 -3.72 19.46
N ASP A 189 3.17 -4.75 20.29
CA ASP A 189 3.95 -6.00 20.25
C ASP A 189 3.70 -6.80 18.96
N THR A 190 2.45 -6.83 18.48
CA THR A 190 2.10 -7.41 17.17
C THR A 190 2.89 -6.73 16.06
N PHE A 191 2.92 -5.38 16.05
CA PHE A 191 3.70 -4.60 15.08
C PHE A 191 5.18 -4.94 15.17
N ARG A 192 5.77 -4.96 16.37
CA ARG A 192 7.20 -5.28 16.54
C ARG A 192 7.56 -6.61 15.91
N LYS A 193 6.80 -7.68 16.18
CA LYS A 193 7.02 -9.01 15.61
C LYS A 193 6.88 -9.04 14.09
N LEU A 194 5.94 -8.27 13.53
CA LEU A 194 5.75 -8.19 12.08
C LEU A 194 6.82 -7.33 11.39
N ILE A 195 7.39 -6.34 12.08
CA ILE A 195 8.57 -5.62 11.61
C ILE A 195 9.81 -6.53 11.63
N ASP A 196 9.98 -7.36 12.66
CA ASP A 196 11.06 -8.35 12.72
C ASP A 196 10.95 -9.35 11.56
N TYR A 197 9.73 -9.84 11.27
CA TYR A 197 9.47 -10.68 10.09
C TYR A 197 9.83 -9.95 8.77
N ALA A 198 9.40 -8.70 8.62
CA ALA A 198 9.66 -7.92 7.41
C ALA A 198 11.16 -7.70 7.18
N ASN A 199 11.93 -7.42 8.25
CA ASN A 199 13.38 -7.33 8.23
C ASN A 199 14.02 -8.69 7.87
N GLN A 200 13.57 -9.78 8.50
CA GLN A 200 14.09 -11.13 8.25
C GLN A 200 13.90 -11.55 6.79
N LYS A 201 12.80 -11.16 6.16
CA LYS A 201 12.50 -11.47 4.76
C LYS A 201 13.06 -10.43 3.78
N HIS A 202 13.62 -9.32 4.26
CA HIS A 202 14.07 -8.20 3.45
C HIS A 202 12.96 -7.68 2.52
N LEU A 203 11.78 -7.41 3.09
CA LEU A 203 10.69 -6.78 2.36
C LEU A 203 11.11 -5.40 1.83
N GLY A 204 10.45 -4.91 0.78
CA GLY A 204 10.80 -3.63 0.17
C GLY A 204 10.27 -2.40 0.92
N ARG A 205 9.19 -2.55 1.69
CA ARG A 205 8.56 -1.47 2.46
C ARG A 205 7.62 -2.01 3.52
N VAL A 206 7.59 -1.37 4.69
CA VAL A 206 6.49 -1.52 5.64
C VAL A 206 5.84 -0.16 5.87
N SER A 207 4.52 -0.15 6.03
CA SER A 207 3.74 1.04 6.40
C SER A 207 2.52 0.63 7.22
N TYR A 208 1.72 1.61 7.69
CA TYR A 208 0.46 1.29 8.35
C TYR A 208 -0.60 2.37 8.12
N TRP A 209 -1.86 1.94 8.19
CA TRP A 209 -3.05 2.78 8.28
C TRP A 209 -3.43 3.01 9.76
N ALA A 210 -3.30 4.20 10.32
CA ALA A 210 -2.73 5.40 9.72
C ALA A 210 -2.05 6.29 10.76
N LEU A 211 -1.16 7.18 10.33
CA LEU A 211 -0.44 8.11 11.19
C LEU A 211 -1.37 8.92 12.12
N ASN A 212 -2.54 9.32 11.61
CA ASN A 212 -3.50 10.11 12.37
C ASN A 212 -4.13 9.31 13.53
N ARG A 213 -4.10 7.97 13.45
CA ARG A 213 -4.57 7.03 14.47
C ARG A 213 -3.49 6.67 15.49
N ASP A 214 -2.23 7.04 15.28
CA ASP A 214 -1.11 6.65 16.16
C ASP A 214 -1.04 7.48 17.45
N ARG A 215 -2.10 7.34 18.24
CA ARG A 215 -2.32 8.01 19.52
C ARG A 215 -3.44 7.32 20.29
N LYS A 216 -3.41 7.47 21.61
CA LYS A 216 -4.50 7.08 22.50
C LYS A 216 -5.77 7.90 22.20
N CYS A 217 -6.93 7.27 22.35
CA CYS A 217 -8.22 7.95 22.27
C CYS A 217 -8.48 8.86 23.48
N THR A 218 -9.12 10.01 23.25
CA THR A 218 -9.49 10.95 24.33
C THR A 218 -10.66 10.47 25.19
N LYS A 219 -11.43 9.50 24.67
CA LYS A 219 -12.53 8.81 25.34
C LYS A 219 -12.39 7.30 25.08
N PRO A 220 -12.96 6.43 25.93
CA PRO A 220 -13.02 5.00 25.63
C PRO A 220 -13.71 4.77 24.28
N VAL A 221 -13.04 4.05 23.39
CA VAL A 221 -13.61 3.57 22.13
C VAL A 221 -13.40 2.06 22.12
N GLY A 222 -14.48 1.30 22.06
CA GLY A 222 -14.43 -0.17 22.07
C GLY A 222 -14.22 -0.79 20.70
N TRP A 223 -13.87 0.03 19.70
CA TRP A 223 -13.80 -0.34 18.28
C TRP A 223 -12.86 0.56 17.49
N VAL A 224 -12.73 0.35 16.18
CA VAL A 224 -11.98 1.24 15.28
C VAL A 224 -12.46 2.69 15.36
N ASP A 225 -11.51 3.62 15.36
CA ASP A 225 -11.72 5.05 15.27
C ASP A 225 -10.76 5.64 14.23
N GLY A 226 -11.22 6.63 13.45
CA GLY A 226 -10.41 7.28 12.42
C GLY A 226 -9.33 8.23 12.97
N THR A 227 -9.35 8.51 14.27
CA THR A 227 -8.51 9.53 14.94
C THR A 227 -7.60 8.98 16.03
N CYS A 228 -7.75 7.70 16.40
CA CYS A 228 -6.92 7.01 17.39
C CYS A 228 -6.90 5.49 17.14
N SER A 229 -6.00 4.77 17.81
CA SER A 229 -5.82 3.33 17.64
C SER A 229 -6.79 2.49 18.47
N SER A 230 -7.52 3.12 19.39
CA SER A 230 -8.35 2.43 20.39
C SER A 230 -7.55 1.51 21.32
N LEU A 231 -6.27 1.85 21.53
CA LEU A 231 -5.39 1.23 22.51
C LEU A 231 -4.82 2.25 23.49
N GLU A 232 -4.43 1.74 24.65
CA GLU A 232 -3.50 2.45 25.53
C GLU A 232 -2.11 2.48 24.88
N GLN A 233 -1.59 3.67 24.61
CA GLN A 233 -0.28 3.90 24.01
C GLN A 233 0.24 5.30 24.35
N GLN A 234 1.54 5.53 24.18
CA GLN A 234 2.08 6.88 24.05
C GLN A 234 1.91 7.38 22.60
N PRO A 235 1.94 8.71 22.38
CA PRO A 235 1.96 9.26 21.03
C PRO A 235 3.10 8.66 20.21
N TRP A 236 2.76 8.22 19.00
CA TRP A 236 3.70 7.75 17.98
C TRP A 236 4.37 6.39 18.24
N ASP A 237 3.85 5.56 19.14
CA ASP A 237 4.46 4.26 19.45
C ASP A 237 4.48 3.30 18.25
N PHE A 238 3.45 3.30 17.42
CA PHE A 238 3.45 2.51 16.18
C PHE A 238 4.48 3.05 15.18
N THR A 239 4.61 4.37 15.04
CA THR A 239 5.61 5.04 14.20
C THR A 239 7.03 4.71 14.66
N LYS A 240 7.32 4.80 15.97
CA LYS A 240 8.63 4.43 16.54
C LYS A 240 8.94 2.96 16.32
N THR A 241 7.92 2.10 16.41
CA THR A 241 8.08 0.66 16.14
C THR A 241 8.41 0.41 14.67
N LEU A 242 7.68 1.06 13.75
CA LEU A 242 7.94 1.00 12.31
C LEU A 242 9.35 1.47 11.94
N ALA A 243 9.89 2.47 12.65
CA ALA A 243 11.23 3.01 12.40
C ALA A 243 12.38 2.00 12.64
N ASN A 244 12.10 0.81 13.19
CA ASN A 244 13.08 -0.28 13.30
C ASN A 244 13.18 -1.15 12.03
N PHE A 245 12.34 -0.92 11.03
CA PHE A 245 12.44 -1.56 9.72
C PHE A 245 13.66 -1.01 8.95
N HIS A 246 14.49 -1.90 8.37
CA HIS A 246 15.74 -1.54 7.67
C HIS A 246 16.12 -2.52 6.57
#